data_AF-A0A432IU46-F1
#
_entry.id   AF-A0A432IU46-F1
#
_cell.length_a   1.000
_cell.length_b   1.000
_cell.length_c   1.000
_cell.angle_alpha   90.00
_cell.angle_beta   90.00
_cell.angle_gamma   90.00
#
_symmetry.space_group_name_H-M   'P 1'
#
loop_
_entity.id
_entity.type
_entity.pdbx_description
1 polymer ?
#
loop_
_entity_poly.entity_id
_entity_poly.type
_entity_poly.pdbx_seq_one_letter_code
_entity_poly.pdbx_strand_id
1 'polypeptide(L)'
;MDKNKQQIVSSGLYLVSTPIGNMEDITFRALNVLKKSNIILCEDTRRSGKLLSYFQIKNKLLSYHKFNEKKICSTVIDFIKKDKVVSLISD
;
A
#
# COMPACT_ATOMS: atom_id res chain seq x y z
N MET A 1 -11.17 -19.83 16.91
CA MET A 1 -10.70 -18.66 16.13
C MET A 1 -11.75 -18.33 15.09
N ASP A 2 -12.33 -17.14 15.14
CA ASP A 2 -13.35 -16.71 14.19
C ASP A 2 -12.76 -16.54 12.80
N LYS A 3 -12.97 -17.53 11.92
CA LYS A 3 -12.50 -17.49 10.52
C LYS A 3 -13.11 -16.36 9.69
N ASN A 4 -14.16 -15.72 10.20
CA ASN A 4 -14.94 -14.68 9.51
C ASN A 4 -14.67 -13.26 10.03
N LYS A 5 -13.74 -13.07 10.97
CA LYS A 5 -13.42 -11.73 11.47
C LYS A 5 -12.53 -11.02 10.44
N GLN A 6 -13.15 -10.31 9.50
CA GLN A 6 -12.41 -9.46 8.58
C GLN A 6 -11.70 -8.36 9.38
N GLN A 7 -10.38 -8.27 9.19
CA GLN A 7 -9.58 -7.26 9.87
C GLN A 7 -10.00 -5.87 9.36
N ILE A 8 -10.48 -5.04 10.27
CA ILE A 8 -10.78 -3.63 10.00
C ILE A 8 -9.45 -2.92 9.75
N VAL A 9 -9.37 -2.18 8.65
CA VAL A 9 -8.22 -1.33 8.32
C VAL A 9 -8.69 0.09 8.54
N SER A 10 -8.26 0.69 9.65
CA SER A 10 -8.54 2.09 9.98
C SER A 10 -7.73 3.04 9.11
N SER A 11 -8.11 4.32 9.07
CA SER A 11 -7.31 5.37 8.45
C SER A 11 -5.90 5.43 9.07
N GLY A 12 -4.91 5.81 8.26
CA GLY A 12 -3.50 5.81 8.68
C GLY A 12 -2.52 5.43 7.58
N LEU A 13 -1.24 5.44 7.94
CA LEU A 13 -0.12 4.99 7.10
C LEU A 13 0.27 3.55 7.46
N TYR A 14 0.25 2.67 6.47
CA TYR A 14 0.64 1.28 6.61
C TYR A 14 1.94 1.01 5.85
N LEU A 15 2.96 0.56 6.57
CA LEU A 15 4.19 0.05 5.96
C LEU A 15 3.97 -1.42 5.58
N VAL A 16 4.04 -1.72 4.29
CA VAL A 16 3.74 -3.05 3.76
C VAL A 16 4.98 -3.56 3.02
N SER A 17 5.57 -4.63 3.53
CA SER A 17 6.68 -5.32 2.86
C SER A 17 6.18 -6.02 1.60
N THR A 18 6.93 -5.92 0.49
CA THR A 18 6.69 -6.72 -0.71
C THR A 18 7.58 -7.96 -0.73
N PRO A 19 7.19 -9.02 -1.45
CA PRO A 19 8.08 -10.15 -1.68
C PRO A 19 9.35 -9.74 -2.43
N ILE A 20 10.49 -10.33 -2.05
CA ILE A 20 11.79 -10.07 -2.69
C ILE A 20 12.02 -10.93 -3.94
N GLY A 21 11.16 -11.92 -4.21
CA GLY A 21 11.26 -12.79 -5.37
C GLY A 21 9.97 -13.54 -5.68
N ASN A 22 9.53 -14.42 -4.77
CA ASN A 22 8.32 -15.22 -4.97
C ASN A 22 7.07 -14.45 -4.57
N MET A 23 6.12 -14.27 -5.50
CA MET A 23 4.86 -13.56 -5.22
C MET A 23 4.08 -14.19 -4.07
N GLU A 24 4.17 -15.51 -3.88
CA GLU A 24 3.45 -16.24 -2.83
C GLU A 24 3.94 -15.94 -1.41
N ASP A 25 5.10 -15.30 -1.25
CA ASP A 25 5.61 -14.89 0.07
C ASP A 25 4.82 -13.71 0.66
N ILE A 26 3.89 -13.12 -0.09
CA ILE A 26 3.04 -12.05 0.41
C ILE A 26 2.05 -12.57 1.45
N THR A 27 1.91 -11.83 2.55
CA THR A 27 0.96 -12.22 3.60
C THR A 27 -0.48 -11.84 3.23
N PHE A 28 -1.45 -12.61 3.72
CA PHE A 28 -2.87 -12.26 3.59
C PHE A 28 -3.20 -10.87 4.17
N ARG A 29 -2.49 -10.46 5.24
CA ARG A 29 -2.64 -9.13 5.83
C ARG A 29 -2.19 -8.04 4.87
N ALA A 30 -1.05 -8.20 4.20
CA ALA A 30 -0.55 -7.26 3.21
C ALA A 30 -1.57 -7.09 2.07
N LEU A 31 -2.10 -8.19 1.53
CA LEU A 31 -3.13 -8.15 0.49
C LEU A 31 -4.40 -7.42 0.96
N ASN A 32 -4.86 -7.68 2.19
CA ASN A 32 -6.05 -7.02 2.74
C ASN A 32 -5.84 -5.50 2.91
N VAL A 33 -4.67 -5.09 3.39
CA VAL A 33 -4.31 -3.67 3.54
C VAL A 33 -4.25 -3.01 2.16
N LEU A 34 -3.47 -3.55 1.22
CA LEU A 34 -3.29 -2.96 -0.11
C LEU A 34 -4.61 -2.83 -0.89
N LYS A 35 -5.51 -3.81 -0.78
CA LYS A 35 -6.86 -3.73 -1.38
C LYS A 35 -7.71 -2.59 -0.81
N LYS A 36 -7.55 -2.28 0.48
CA LYS A 36 -8.31 -1.24 1.19
C LYS A 36 -7.67 0.14 1.10
N SER A 37 -6.41 0.24 0.69
CA SER A 37 -5.67 1.51 0.61
C SER A 37 -6.20 2.44 -0.47
N ASN A 38 -6.48 3.69 -0.13
CA ASN A 38 -6.90 4.67 -1.12
C ASN A 38 -5.76 5.06 -2.07
N ILE A 39 -4.52 5.02 -1.57
CA ILE A 39 -3.31 5.27 -2.34
C ILE A 39 -2.17 4.39 -1.85
N ILE A 40 -1.34 3.94 -2.78
CA ILE A 40 -0.15 3.12 -2.52
C ILE A 40 1.07 3.90 -3.02
N LEU A 41 1.99 4.19 -2.11
CA LEU A 41 3.27 4.85 -2.37
C LEU A 41 4.32 3.78 -2.66
N CYS A 42 5.17 4.00 -3.65
CA CYS A 42 6.25 3.07 -4.01
C CYS A 42 7.46 3.78 -4.64
N GLU A 43 8.62 3.12 -4.69
CA GLU A 43 9.79 3.67 -5.36
C GLU A 43 9.71 3.48 -6.89
N ASP A 44 9.47 2.27 -7.40
CA ASP A 44 9.22 2.04 -8.84
C ASP A 44 7.77 1.62 -9.12
N THR A 45 7.02 2.53 -9.75
CA THR A 45 5.62 2.29 -10.14
C THR A 45 5.46 1.14 -11.14
N ARG A 46 6.48 0.81 -11.93
CA ARG A 46 6.44 -0.30 -12.90
C ARG A 46 6.59 -1.64 -12.19
N ARG A 47 7.54 -1.77 -11.26
CA ARG A 47 7.75 -2.99 -10.45
C ARG A 47 6.55 -3.22 -9.55
N SER A 48 6.16 -2.19 -8.81
CA SER A 48 4.98 -2.22 -7.94
C SER A 48 3.67 -2.46 -8.71
N GLY A 49 3.54 -1.90 -9.92
CA GLY A 49 2.39 -2.14 -10.78
C GLY A 49 2.23 -3.61 -11.19
N LYS A 50 3.34 -4.32 -11.44
CA LYS A 50 3.31 -5.78 -11.72
C LYS A 50 2.83 -6.57 -10.51
N LEU A 51 3.34 -6.25 -9.31
CA LEU A 51 2.89 -6.87 -8.05
C LEU A 51 1.39 -6.69 -7.85
N LEU A 52 0.89 -5.46 -7.96
CA LEU A 52 -0.53 -5.20 -7.78
C LEU A 52 -1.40 -5.88 -8.84
N SER A 53 -0.94 -5.89 -10.10
CA SER A 53 -1.63 -6.56 -11.20
C SER A 53 -1.75 -8.06 -10.98
N TYR A 54 -0.67 -8.72 -10.52
CA TYR A 54 -0.67 -10.16 -10.19
C TYR A 54 -1.75 -10.50 -9.15
N PHE A 55 -1.94 -9.63 -8.15
CA PHE A 55 -2.97 -9.78 -7.11
C PHE A 55 -4.31 -9.10 -7.42
N GLN A 56 -4.49 -8.58 -8.63
CA GLN A 56 -5.70 -7.89 -9.10
C GLN A 56 -6.11 -6.69 -8.22
N ILE A 57 -5.12 -5.96 -7.72
CA ILE A 57 -5.27 -4.76 -6.89
C ILE A 57 -5.26 -3.53 -7.82
N LYS A 58 -6.38 -2.79 -7.87
CA LYS A 58 -6.60 -1.67 -8.81
C LYS A 58 -6.39 -0.28 -8.18
N ASN A 59 -5.72 -0.22 -7.03
CA ASN A 59 -5.57 1.00 -6.25
C ASN A 59 -4.55 1.95 -6.91
N LYS A 60 -4.68 3.25 -6.64
CA LYS A 60 -3.81 4.28 -7.24
C LYS A 60 -2.38 4.15 -6.73
N LEU A 61 -1.41 3.97 -7.63
CA LEU A 61 0.01 4.10 -7.31
C LEU A 61 0.46 5.57 -7.38
N LEU A 62 1.33 5.95 -6.46
CA LEU A 62 2.03 7.23 -6.47
C LEU A 62 3.51 7.00 -6.19
N SER A 63 4.36 7.67 -6.97
CA SER A 63 5.81 7.51 -6.86
C SER A 63 6.34 8.32 -5.66
N TYR A 64 7.20 7.69 -4.84
CA TYR A 64 7.81 8.29 -3.65
C TYR A 64 9.32 8.09 -3.69
N HIS A 65 10.07 9.18 -3.82
CA HIS A 65 11.54 9.20 -3.92
C HIS A 65 12.09 10.44 -3.21
N LYS A 66 13.39 10.44 -2.94
CA LYS A 66 14.11 11.53 -2.24
C LYS A 66 13.80 12.94 -2.76
N PHE A 67 13.57 13.11 -4.06
CA PHE A 67 13.31 14.42 -4.67
C PHE A 67 11.87 14.93 -4.46
N ASN A 68 10.89 14.04 -4.28
CA ASN A 68 9.48 14.43 -4.12
C ASN A 68 8.94 14.17 -2.70
N GLU A 69 9.74 13.53 -1.83
CA GLU A 69 9.39 13.14 -0.46
C GLU A 69 8.65 14.24 0.30
N LYS A 70 9.20 15.46 0.38
CA LYS A 70 8.56 16.56 1.13
C LYS A 70 7.13 16.86 0.65
N LYS A 71 6.92 16.86 -0.67
CA LYS A 71 5.60 17.12 -1.28
C LYS A 71 4.64 15.96 -1.02
N ILE A 72 5.14 14.72 -1.13
CA ILE A 72 4.34 13.53 -0.87
C ILE A 72 3.97 13.43 0.61
N CYS A 73 4.87 13.71 1.53
CA CYS A 73 4.60 13.70 2.97
C CYS A 73 3.43 14.62 3.35
N SER A 74 3.42 15.86 2.86
CA SER A 74 2.27 16.77 3.09
C SER A 74 0.97 16.19 2.54
N THR A 75 1.02 15.60 1.33
CA THR A 75 -0.13 14.93 0.72
C THR A 75 -0.62 13.77 1.60
N VAL A 76 0.27 12.91 2.07
CA VAL A 76 -0.05 11.74 2.91
C VAL A 76 -0.72 12.17 4.21
N ILE A 77 -0.18 13.20 4.88
CA ILE A 77 -0.77 13.76 6.10
C ILE A 77 -2.21 14.22 5.84
N ASP A 78 -2.45 14.92 4.73
CA ASP A 78 -3.80 15.38 4.37
C ASP A 78 -4.75 14.22 4.04
N PHE A 79 -4.27 13.15 3.42
CA PHE A 79 -5.05 11.94 3.20
C PHE A 79 -5.47 11.29 4.53
N ILE A 80 -4.53 11.14 5.47
CA ILE A 80 -4.80 10.53 6.78
C ILE A 80 -5.82 11.36 7.57
N LYS A 81 -5.67 12.70 7.58
CA LYS A 81 -6.64 13.62 8.20
C LYS A 81 -8.04 13.56 7.58
N LYS A 82 -8.18 13.01 6.37
CA LYS A 82 -9.45 12.79 5.65
C LYS A 82 -9.94 11.35 5.76
N ASP A 83 -9.52 10.65 6.80
CA ASP A 83 -9.86 9.26 7.09
C ASP A 83 -9.53 8.29 5.96
N LYS A 84 -8.45 8.56 5.22
CA LYS A 84 -7.97 7.66 4.17
C LYS A 84 -6.92 6.70 4.68
N VAL A 85 -6.89 5.53 4.05
CA VAL A 85 -5.87 4.51 4.24
C VAL A 85 -4.78 4.75 3.20
N VAL A 86 -3.55 4.91 3.65
CA VAL A 86 -2.37 5.09 2.80
C VAL A 86 -1.43 3.91 3.05
N SER A 87 -0.94 3.28 1.98
CA SER A 87 0.13 2.28 2.10
C SER A 87 1.42 2.80 1.52
N LEU A 88 2.54 2.47 2.15
CA LEU A 88 3.87 2.57 1.59
C LEU A 88 4.40 1.15 1.40
N ILE A 89 4.75 0.82 0.16
CA ILE A 89 5.48 -0.40 -0.18
C ILE A 89 6.92 -0.04 -0.53
N SER A 90 7.84 -0.90 -0.10
CA SER A 90 9.24 -0.85 -0.52
C SER A 90 9.44 -2.02 -1.47
N ASP A 91 9.85 -1.73 -2.69
CA ASP A 91 10.13 -2.71 -3.73
C ASP A 91 11.61 -3.09 -3.81
#